data_AF-A0A2E1Q042-F1
#
_entry.id   AF-A0A2E1Q042-F1
#
_cell.length_a   1.000
_cell.length_b   1.000
_cell.length_c   1.000
_cell.angle_alpha   90.00
_cell.angle_beta   90.00
_cell.angle_gamma   90.00
#
_symmetry.space_group_name_H-M   'P 1'
#
loop_
_entity.id
_entity.type
_entity.pdbx_description
1 polymer ?
#
loop_
_entity_poly.entity_id
_entity_poly.type
_entity_poly.pdbx_seq_one_letter_code
_entity_poly.pdbx_strand_id
1 'polypeptide(L)'
;MKKKEVLDTLKLDQILIDESFRRLVEGICCLKFEDHDYAWDLFDKAARAVREHIKIEEEGLLDKVAIEEATVMRSEHRNLIELLEEARYALREKRAVSFKVLIAALKTAMIEHERIESHLFRSLELTEFSHDILASLQRRIANRIV
;
A
#
# COMPACT_ATOMS: atom_id res chain seq x y z
N MET A 1 -6.10 -8.24 -24.19
CA MET A 1 -5.48 -8.37 -22.85
C MET A 1 -6.33 -9.30 -22.00
N LYS A 2 -5.74 -10.24 -21.24
CA LYS A 2 -6.54 -11.16 -20.43
C LYS A 2 -6.69 -10.62 -19.00
N LYS A 3 -7.91 -10.61 -18.44
CA LYS A 3 -8.21 -10.18 -17.06
C LYS A 3 -7.23 -10.75 -16.02
N LYS A 4 -6.90 -12.04 -16.17
CA LYS A 4 -5.93 -12.74 -15.31
C LYS A 4 -4.56 -12.05 -15.27
N GLU A 5 -4.05 -11.55 -16.40
CA GLU A 5 -2.74 -10.88 -16.46
C GLU A 5 -2.72 -9.59 -15.64
N VAL A 6 -3.82 -8.83 -15.63
CA VAL A 6 -3.92 -7.58 -14.85
C VAL A 6 -3.98 -7.88 -13.36
N LEU A 7 -4.78 -8.87 -12.95
CA LEU A 7 -4.85 -9.30 -11.55
C LEU A 7 -3.52 -9.87 -11.05
N ASP A 8 -2.81 -10.64 -11.88
CA ASP A 8 -1.47 -11.15 -11.55
C ASP A 8 -0.46 -10.00 -11.40
N THR A 9 -0.55 -8.95 -12.24
CA THR A 9 0.31 -7.77 -12.14
C THR A 9 0.04 -6.98 -10.85
N LEU A 10 -1.22 -6.89 -10.43
CA LEU A 10 -1.57 -6.23 -9.18
C LEU A 10 -1.11 -7.00 -7.94
N LYS A 11 -1.14 -8.34 -7.98
CA LYS A 11 -0.51 -9.16 -6.92
C LYS A 11 1.01 -8.95 -6.84
N LEU A 12 1.69 -8.77 -7.99
CA LEU A 12 3.10 -8.40 -8.00
C LEU A 12 3.32 -7.01 -7.39
N ASP A 13 2.42 -6.05 -7.67
CA ASP A 13 2.43 -4.71 -7.11
C ASP A 13 2.42 -4.74 -5.57
N GLN A 14 1.54 -5.57 -5.01
CA GLN A 14 1.39 -5.83 -3.57
C GLN A 14 2.66 -6.43 -2.96
N ILE A 15 3.23 -7.46 -3.57
CA ILE A 15 4.49 -8.08 -3.10
C ILE A 15 5.62 -7.03 -3.00
N LEU A 16 5.67 -6.07 -3.93
CA LEU A 16 6.68 -4.99 -3.89
C LEU A 16 6.42 -3.99 -2.76
N ILE A 17 5.17 -3.76 -2.37
CA ILE A 17 4.82 -2.95 -1.19
C ILE A 17 5.29 -3.65 0.06
N ASP A 18 4.97 -4.93 0.21
CA ASP A 18 5.35 -5.73 1.38
C ASP A 18 6.86 -5.76 1.55
N GLU A 19 7.60 -5.92 0.45
CA GLU A 19 9.06 -5.88 0.47
C GLU A 19 9.58 -4.49 0.88
N SER A 20 8.99 -3.40 0.37
CA SER A 20 9.34 -2.04 0.76
C SER A 20 9.08 -1.80 2.26
N PHE A 21 7.96 -2.30 2.77
CA PHE A 21 7.57 -2.20 4.17
C PHE A 21 8.45 -3.07 5.08
N ARG A 22 8.79 -4.27 4.64
CA ARG A 22 9.73 -5.16 5.33
C ARG A 22 11.08 -4.49 5.51
N ARG A 23 11.61 -3.88 4.44
CA ARG A 23 12.87 -3.12 4.47
C ARG A 23 12.79 -1.90 5.40
N LEU A 24 11.66 -1.21 5.44
CA LEU A 24 11.42 -0.12 6.41
C LEU A 24 11.47 -0.64 7.85
N VAL A 25 10.73 -1.70 8.17
CA VAL A 25 10.68 -2.29 9.52
C VAL A 25 12.05 -2.81 9.95
N GLU A 26 12.74 -3.56 9.08
CA GLU A 26 14.09 -4.08 9.34
C GLU A 26 15.10 -2.95 9.51
N GLY A 27 15.04 -1.93 8.66
CA GLY A 27 15.85 -0.72 8.79
C GLY A 27 15.66 -0.08 10.17
N ILE A 28 14.41 0.08 10.61
CA ILE A 28 14.05 0.72 11.88
C ILE A 28 14.46 -0.10 13.11
N CYS A 29 14.40 -1.43 13.03
CA CYS A 29 14.90 -2.32 14.07
C CYS A 29 16.41 -2.12 14.31
N CYS A 30 17.15 -1.74 13.26
CA CYS A 30 18.60 -1.53 13.31
C CYS A 30 19.02 -0.05 13.47
N LEU A 31 18.08 0.91 13.43
CA LEU A 31 18.40 2.32 13.59
C LEU A 31 18.94 2.62 14.98
N LYS A 32 20.24 2.95 15.04
CA LYS A 32 20.71 3.97 15.97
C LYS A 32 20.18 5.30 15.44
N PHE A 33 19.67 6.16 16.32
CA PHE A 33 18.95 7.38 15.93
C PHE A 33 19.81 8.42 15.18
N GLU A 34 21.10 8.14 15.06
CA GLU A 34 22.11 8.91 14.34
C GLU A 34 21.97 8.74 12.80
N ASP A 35 21.29 7.69 12.31
CA ASP A 35 21.04 7.45 10.87
C ASP A 35 19.66 8.00 10.42
N HIS A 36 19.32 9.22 10.85
CA HIS A 36 18.02 9.86 10.59
C HIS A 36 17.71 10.01 9.08
N ASP A 37 18.71 10.37 8.27
CA ASP A 37 18.55 10.53 6.82
C ASP A 37 18.24 9.20 6.12
N TYR A 38 18.87 8.11 6.58
CA TYR A 38 18.61 6.77 6.05
C TYR A 38 17.20 6.29 6.42
N ALA A 39 16.76 6.56 7.66
CA ALA A 39 15.39 6.30 8.09
C ALA A 39 14.37 7.06 7.25
N TRP A 40 14.68 8.33 6.92
CA TRP A 40 13.83 9.17 6.08
C TRP A 40 13.70 8.65 4.66
N ASP A 41 14.81 8.25 4.04
CA ASP A 41 14.81 7.69 2.68
C ASP A 41 14.01 6.37 2.60
N LEU A 42 14.21 5.45 3.55
CA LEU A 42 13.43 4.21 3.62
C LEU A 42 11.94 4.49 3.82
N PHE A 43 11.62 5.42 4.72
CA PHE A 43 10.23 5.78 5.02
C PHE A 43 9.54 6.43 3.81
N ASP A 44 10.18 7.40 3.15
CA ASP A 44 9.59 8.11 2.00
C ASP A 44 9.31 7.14 0.84
N LYS A 45 10.22 6.20 0.57
CA LYS A 45 10.03 5.15 -0.43
C LYS A 45 8.84 4.25 -0.12
N ALA A 46 8.75 3.74 1.11
CA ALA A 46 7.63 2.89 1.52
C ALA A 46 6.29 3.66 1.52
N ALA A 47 6.28 4.89 2.04
CA ALA A 47 5.08 5.72 2.07
C ALA A 47 4.56 6.07 0.67
N ARG A 48 5.47 6.36 -0.27
CA ARG A 48 5.13 6.59 -1.68
C ARG A 48 4.55 5.34 -2.32
N ALA A 49 5.19 4.20 -2.13
CA ALA A 49 4.75 2.92 -2.67
C ALA A 49 3.32 2.56 -2.24
N VAL A 50 2.96 2.78 -0.97
CA VAL A 50 1.59 2.56 -0.45
C VAL A 50 0.60 3.56 -1.06
N ARG A 51 0.92 4.85 -1.13
CA ARG A 51 0.00 5.86 -1.68
C ARG A 51 -0.30 5.63 -3.15
N GLU A 52 0.69 5.24 -3.93
CA GLU A 52 0.51 4.96 -5.35
C GLU A 52 -0.36 3.72 -5.55
N HIS A 53 -0.17 2.68 -4.73
CA HIS A 53 -1.02 1.50 -4.74
C HIS A 53 -2.48 1.82 -4.40
N ILE A 54 -2.71 2.50 -3.26
CA ILE A 54 -4.04 2.97 -2.86
C ILE A 54 -4.72 3.74 -3.99
N LYS A 55 -3.98 4.61 -4.68
CA LYS A 55 -4.51 5.37 -5.82
C LYS A 55 -4.92 4.48 -6.99
N ILE A 56 -4.15 3.43 -7.30
CA ILE A 56 -4.50 2.45 -8.33
C ILE A 56 -5.80 1.75 -7.98
N GLU A 57 -5.95 1.33 -6.73
CA GLU A 57 -7.14 0.64 -6.26
C GLU A 57 -8.38 1.55 -6.23
N GLU A 58 -8.26 2.74 -5.65
CA GLU A 58 -9.38 3.68 -5.52
C GLU A 58 -9.90 4.18 -6.86
N GLU A 59 -9.02 4.55 -7.78
CA GLU A 59 -9.42 5.09 -9.09
C GLU A 59 -9.75 3.99 -10.11
N GLY A 60 -9.34 2.75 -9.86
CA GLY A 60 -9.35 1.68 -10.86
C GLY A 60 -10.21 0.46 -10.52
N LEU A 61 -10.28 0.08 -9.24
CA LEU A 61 -10.88 -1.19 -8.79
C LEU A 61 -12.11 -1.00 -7.92
N LEU A 62 -12.05 -0.10 -6.94
CA LEU A 62 -13.08 0.00 -5.90
C LEU A 62 -14.44 0.50 -6.42
N ASP A 63 -14.47 1.13 -7.58
CA ASP A 63 -15.73 1.49 -8.25
C ASP A 63 -16.37 0.31 -9.00
N LYS A 64 -15.74 -0.87 -8.98
CA LYS A 64 -16.17 -2.09 -9.70
C LYS A 64 -16.55 -3.25 -8.78
N VAL A 65 -16.42 -3.07 -7.47
CA VAL A 65 -16.77 -4.06 -6.45
C VAL A 65 -18.06 -3.64 -5.72
N ALA A 66 -18.55 -4.49 -4.82
CA ALA A 66 -19.73 -4.14 -4.04
C ALA A 66 -19.45 -2.90 -3.17
N ILE A 67 -20.46 -2.03 -3.01
CA ILE A 67 -20.33 -0.76 -2.26
C ILE A 67 -19.80 -1.00 -0.84
N GLU A 68 -20.25 -2.07 -0.19
CA GLU A 68 -19.81 -2.44 1.16
C GLU A 68 -18.31 -2.76 1.20
N GLU A 69 -17.83 -3.64 0.32
CA GLU A 69 -16.42 -3.99 0.21
C GLU A 69 -15.55 -2.76 -0.12
N ALA A 70 -16.01 -1.93 -1.07
CA ALA A 70 -15.33 -0.68 -1.42
C ALA A 70 -15.26 0.31 -0.25
N THR A 71 -16.28 0.34 0.61
CA THR A 71 -16.33 1.22 1.78
C THR A 71 -15.37 0.76 2.86
N VAL A 72 -15.32 -0.54 3.12
CA VAL A 72 -14.35 -1.14 4.06
C VAL A 72 -12.92 -0.85 3.59
N MET A 73 -12.63 -1.09 2.31
CA MET A 73 -11.29 -0.87 1.78
C MET A 73 -10.85 0.61 1.84
N ARG A 74 -11.74 1.55 1.48
CA ARG A 74 -11.47 3.00 1.63
C ARG A 74 -11.25 3.42 3.08
N SER A 75 -11.86 2.73 4.04
CA SER A 75 -11.63 2.97 5.47
C SER A 75 -10.20 2.57 5.86
N GLU A 76 -9.74 1.41 5.39
CA GLU A 76 -8.36 0.94 5.61
C GLU A 76 -7.33 1.86 4.95
N HIS A 77 -7.58 2.31 3.72
CA HIS A 77 -6.72 3.27 3.03
C HIS A 77 -6.54 4.56 3.83
N ARG A 78 -7.63 5.08 4.39
CA ARG A 78 -7.59 6.28 5.23
C ARG A 78 -6.74 6.07 6.47
N ASN A 79 -6.95 4.95 7.17
CA ASN A 79 -6.17 4.58 8.35
C ASN A 79 -4.66 4.47 8.02
N LEU A 80 -4.31 3.82 6.90
CA LEU A 80 -2.92 3.73 6.43
C LEU A 80 -2.32 5.10 6.13
N ILE A 81 -3.05 5.98 5.44
CA ILE A 81 -2.58 7.34 5.12
C ILE A 81 -2.37 8.17 6.37
N GLU A 82 -3.29 8.11 7.34
CA GLU A 82 -3.18 8.81 8.63
C GLU A 82 -1.94 8.36 9.39
N LEU A 83 -1.76 7.05 9.54
CA LEU A 83 -0.58 6.47 10.21
C LEU A 83 0.73 6.85 9.49
N LEU A 84 0.74 6.92 8.16
CA LEU A 84 1.90 7.37 7.39
C LEU A 84 2.22 8.85 7.67
N GLU A 85 1.22 9.73 7.71
CA GLU A 85 1.47 11.15 8.02
C GLU A 85 1.94 11.35 9.47
N GLU A 86 1.37 10.62 10.42
CA GLU A 86 1.84 10.65 11.81
C GLU A 86 3.28 10.13 11.93
N ALA A 87 3.60 9.02 11.26
CA ALA A 87 4.95 8.46 11.26
C ALA A 87 5.95 9.43 10.62
N ARG A 88 5.58 10.07 9.51
CA ARG A 88 6.38 11.10 8.85
C ARG A 88 6.67 12.27 9.78
N TYR A 89 5.64 12.75 10.49
CA TYR A 89 5.79 13.82 11.46
C TYR A 89 6.70 13.41 12.62
N ALA A 90 6.49 12.24 13.22
CA ALA A 90 7.33 11.73 14.30
C ALA A 90 8.80 11.58 13.86
N LEU A 91 9.03 11.12 12.63
CA LEU A 91 10.37 11.02 12.06
C LEU A 91 11.00 12.40 11.88
N ARG A 92 10.29 13.36 11.28
CA ARG A 92 10.76 14.74 11.08
C ARG A 92 11.15 15.41 12.39
N GLU A 93 10.33 15.21 13.43
CA GLU A 93 10.53 15.74 14.78
C GLU A 93 11.55 14.94 15.60
N LYS A 94 12.21 13.95 14.99
CA LYS A 94 13.22 13.15 15.68
C LYS A 94 12.67 12.48 16.95
N ARG A 95 11.40 12.04 16.93
CA ARG A 95 10.72 11.33 18.02
C ARG A 95 10.82 9.82 17.86
N ALA A 96 11.98 9.27 18.23
CA ALA A 96 12.33 7.86 18.03
C ALA A 96 11.27 6.86 18.50
N VAL A 97 10.80 7.03 19.73
CA VAL A 97 9.85 6.10 20.36
C VAL A 97 8.50 6.15 19.64
N SER A 98 7.96 7.35 19.43
CA SER A 98 6.71 7.55 18.70
C SER A 98 6.79 6.98 17.29
N PHE A 99 7.88 7.25 16.57
CA PHE A 99 8.09 6.71 15.23
C PHE A 99 8.07 5.17 15.22
N LYS A 100 8.78 4.51 16.15
CA LYS A 100 8.78 3.04 16.26
C LYS A 100 7.40 2.47 16.55
N VAL A 101 6.62 3.12 17.43
CA VAL A 101 5.24 2.71 17.73
C VAL A 101 4.36 2.84 16.49
N LEU A 102 4.45 3.96 15.77
CA LEU A 102 3.67 4.19 14.55
C LEU A 102 4.02 3.20 13.44
N ILE A 103 5.28 2.80 13.34
CA ILE A 103 5.72 1.81 12.35
C ILE A 103 5.19 0.41 12.69
N ALA A 104 5.11 0.06 13.97
CA ALA A 104 4.45 -1.18 14.40
C ALA A 104 2.94 -1.15 14.14
N ALA A 105 2.29 0.00 14.34
CA ALA A 105 0.89 0.20 13.99
C ALA A 105 0.66 0.08 12.47
N LEU A 106 1.48 0.75 11.66
CA LEU A 106 1.47 0.64 10.20
C LEU A 106 1.63 -0.80 9.73
N LYS A 107 2.57 -1.56 10.30
CA LYS A 107 2.74 -2.97 9.97
C LYS A 107 1.47 -3.77 10.24
N THR A 108 0.82 -3.55 11.37
CA THR A 108 -0.43 -4.22 11.73
C THR A 108 -1.56 -3.85 10.74
N ALA A 109 -1.68 -2.57 10.42
CA ALA A 109 -2.68 -2.07 9.47
C ALA A 109 -2.46 -2.63 8.06
N MET A 110 -1.20 -2.74 7.59
CA MET A 110 -0.88 -3.34 6.30
C MET A 110 -1.29 -4.81 6.21
N ILE A 111 -1.08 -5.60 7.26
CA ILE A 111 -1.51 -7.01 7.32
C ILE A 111 -3.04 -7.13 7.22
N GLU A 112 -3.76 -6.24 7.91
CA GLU A 112 -5.23 -6.25 7.87
C GLU A 112 -5.76 -5.79 6.50
N HIS A 113 -5.15 -4.77 5.90
CA HIS A 113 -5.42 -4.33 4.54
C HIS A 113 -5.19 -5.45 3.51
N GLU A 114 -4.04 -6.15 3.56
CA GLU A 114 -3.76 -7.32 2.69
C GLU A 114 -4.83 -8.41 2.85
N ARG A 115 -5.27 -8.67 4.09
CA ARG A 115 -6.31 -9.67 4.38
C ARG A 115 -7.63 -9.30 3.71
N ILE A 116 -8.02 -8.02 3.78
CA ILE A 116 -9.25 -7.50 3.17
C ILE A 116 -9.12 -7.47 1.65
N GLU A 117 -8.00 -6.99 1.12
CA GLU A 117 -7.70 -6.94 -0.31
C GLU A 117 -7.67 -8.34 -0.93
N SER A 118 -7.10 -9.33 -0.24
CA SER A 118 -7.14 -10.73 -0.67
C SER A 118 -8.55 -11.29 -0.80
N HIS A 119 -9.49 -10.81 0.03
CA HIS A 119 -10.91 -11.13 -0.12
C HIS A 119 -11.50 -10.43 -1.34
N LEU A 120 -11.21 -9.13 -1.49
CA LEU A 120 -11.60 -8.30 -2.62
C LEU A 120 -11.16 -8.92 -3.96
N PHE A 121 -9.95 -9.47 -4.04
CA PHE A 121 -9.45 -10.13 -5.25
C PHE A 121 -10.29 -11.31 -5.70
N ARG A 122 -10.84 -12.08 -4.76
CA ARG A 122 -11.75 -13.19 -5.10
C ARG A 122 -13.06 -12.65 -5.68
N SER A 123 -13.58 -11.55 -5.14
CA SER A 123 -14.75 -10.86 -5.70
C SER A 123 -14.43 -10.31 -7.11
N LEU A 124 -13.26 -9.69 -7.30
CA LEU A 124 -12.79 -9.18 -8.59
C LEU A 124 -12.64 -10.29 -9.63
N GLU A 125 -12.24 -11.51 -9.27
CA GLU A 125 -12.18 -12.67 -10.18
C GLU A 125 -13.56 -13.01 -10.78
N LEU A 126 -14.65 -12.67 -10.10
CA LEU A 126 -16.03 -12.88 -10.57
C LEU A 126 -16.63 -11.67 -11.30
N THR A 127 -16.06 -10.47 -11.14
CA THR A 127 -16.52 -9.23 -11.79
C THR A 127 -16.10 -9.12 -13.26
N GLU A 128 -17.01 -8.80 -14.17
CA GLU A 128 -16.65 -8.51 -15.56
C GLU A 128 -16.05 -7.10 -15.72
N PHE A 129 -14.90 -7.01 -16.40
CA PHE A 129 -14.22 -5.74 -16.67
C PHE A 129 -14.23 -5.42 -18.15
N SER A 130 -14.45 -4.14 -18.49
CA SER A 130 -14.22 -3.70 -19.87
C SER A 130 -12.72 -3.73 -20.20
N HIS A 131 -12.42 -3.91 -21.48
CA HIS A 131 -11.03 -3.91 -21.96
C HIS A 131 -10.31 -2.59 -21.61
N ASP A 132 -11.01 -1.44 -21.65
CA ASP A 132 -10.44 -0.14 -21.34
C ASP A 132 -10.02 -0.01 -19.88
N ILE A 133 -10.80 -0.58 -18.96
CA ILE A 133 -10.46 -0.60 -17.53
C ILE A 133 -9.22 -1.46 -17.29
N LEU A 134 -9.20 -2.67 -17.86
CA LEU A 134 -8.04 -3.57 -17.75
C LEU A 134 -6.76 -2.92 -18.31
N ALA A 135 -6.86 -2.24 -19.45
CA ALA A 135 -5.73 -1.53 -20.05
C ALA A 135 -5.31 -0.28 -19.28
N SER A 136 -6.25 0.41 -18.63
CA SER A 136 -5.94 1.53 -17.72
C SER A 136 -5.19 1.04 -16.49
N LEU A 137 -5.70 -0.01 -15.84
CA LEU A 137 -5.09 -0.64 -14.66
C LEU A 137 -3.68 -1.15 -14.97
N GLN A 138 -3.51 -1.93 -16.03
CA GLN A 138 -2.20 -2.46 -16.40
C GLN A 138 -1.17 -1.35 -16.64
N ARG A 139 -1.55 -0.26 -17.32
CA ARG A 139 -0.64 0.88 -17.55
C ARG A 139 -0.25 1.56 -16.25
N ARG A 140 -1.19 1.76 -15.32
CA ARG A 140 -0.91 2.40 -14.03
C ARG A 140 0.06 1.56 -13.19
N ILE A 141 -0.19 0.24 -13.11
CA ILE A 141 0.67 -0.68 -12.38
C ILE A 141 2.06 -0.76 -13.04
N ALA A 142 2.12 -0.93 -14.37
CA ALA A 142 3.39 -0.99 -15.08
C ALA A 142 4.23 0.29 -14.93
N ASN A 143 3.60 1.47 -14.92
CA ASN A 143 4.29 2.74 -14.70
C ASN A 143 4.84 2.91 -13.28
N ARG A 144 4.34 2.16 -12.29
CA ARG A 144 4.86 2.16 -10.92
C ARG A 144 6.04 1.19 -10.75
N ILE A 145 5.95 0.02 -11.37
CA ILE A 145 6.95 -1.05 -11.20
C ILE A 145 8.29 -0.71 -11.90
N VAL A 146 8.23 0.07 -12.98
CA VAL A 146 9.40 0.58 -13.73
C VAL A 146 10.03 1.77 -13.00
#